data_AF-A0A6L6X9S3-F1
#
_entry.id   AF-A0A6L6X9S3-F1
#
_cell.length_a   1.000
_cell.length_b   1.000
_cell.length_c   1.000
_cell.angle_alpha   90.00
_cell.angle_beta   90.00
_cell.angle_gamma   90.00
#
_symmetry.space_group_name_H-M   'P 1'
#
loop_
_entity.id
_entity.type
_entity.pdbx_description
1 polymer ?
#
loop_
_entity_poly.entity_id
_entity_poly.type
_entity_poly.pdbx_seq_one_letter_code
_entity_poly.pdbx_strand_id
1 'polypeptide(L)'
;MPVLCYPNDHPQPLDLAKAEAVDLERELEQGWHAYRERQLERLAAPPTPLQLPPEVAEFIEPFEDDPGAPFDRWPGLAPASAPASGDPDEAARSALTHLAAGNPNLLSGCHLALVTAARSADIPAGIGWAADAPLPLLCSLLRSWEDRFGARVIAVIGATVHVSVASPPRTHEHALHVTLEHVLTTADNVIKDPPTPYPDYAASLIDSNLWSFWWD
;
A
#
# COMPACT_ATOMS: atom_id res chain seq x y z
N MET A 1 19.22 -6.99 -1.38
CA MET A 1 18.48 -7.77 -0.37
C MET A 1 17.90 -9.01 -1.03
N PRO A 2 17.79 -10.15 -0.33
CA PRO A 2 17.01 -11.29 -0.82
C PRO A 2 15.51 -10.98 -0.75
N VAL A 3 14.74 -11.44 -1.74
CA VAL A 3 13.30 -11.20 -1.89
C VAL A 3 12.64 -12.50 -2.34
N LEU A 4 11.42 -12.77 -1.92
CA LEU A 4 10.66 -13.92 -2.43
C LEU A 4 9.94 -13.56 -3.74
N CYS A 5 10.12 -14.37 -4.79
CA CYS A 5 9.50 -14.22 -6.12
C CYS A 5 9.06 -15.59 -6.70
N TYR A 6 8.13 -15.61 -7.66
CA TYR A 6 7.77 -16.82 -8.43
C TYR A 6 8.71 -17.04 -9.63
N PRO A 7 8.91 -18.30 -10.07
CA PRO A 7 10.03 -18.69 -10.93
C PRO A 7 9.82 -18.49 -12.45
N ASN A 8 8.66 -18.01 -12.92
CA ASN A 8 8.30 -18.08 -14.35
C ASN A 8 7.93 -16.77 -15.06
N ASP A 9 8.04 -15.61 -14.41
CA ASP A 9 7.93 -14.35 -15.13
C ASP A 9 9.34 -13.94 -15.61
N HIS A 10 9.50 -13.79 -16.92
CA HIS A 10 10.65 -13.11 -17.55
C HIS A 10 10.29 -11.69 -17.98
N PRO A 11 9.88 -10.80 -17.08
CA PRO A 11 9.56 -9.45 -17.48
C PRO A 11 10.86 -8.65 -17.64
N GLN A 12 10.86 -7.71 -18.58
CA GLN A 12 11.98 -6.80 -18.73
C GLN A 12 12.05 -5.89 -17.49
N PRO A 13 13.21 -5.77 -16.85
CA PRO A 13 13.40 -4.78 -15.79
C PRO A 13 13.01 -3.39 -16.29
N LEU A 14 12.29 -2.65 -15.45
CA LEU A 14 11.99 -1.25 -15.76
C LEU A 14 13.30 -0.44 -15.76
N ASP A 15 13.43 0.47 -16.72
CA ASP A 15 14.45 1.51 -16.65
C ASP A 15 14.21 2.40 -15.41
N LEU A 16 15.06 2.27 -14.40
CA LEU A 16 14.96 3.00 -13.14
C LEU A 16 15.03 4.52 -13.33
N ALA A 17 15.56 5.01 -14.46
CA ALA A 17 15.50 6.43 -14.81
C ALA A 17 14.06 6.94 -14.91
N LYS A 18 13.09 6.06 -15.26
CA LYS A 18 11.66 6.42 -15.25
C LYS A 18 11.14 6.67 -13.85
N ALA A 19 11.57 5.88 -12.86
CA ALA A 19 11.19 6.09 -11.46
C ALA A 19 11.88 7.33 -10.86
N GLU A 20 13.13 7.60 -11.25
CA GLU A 20 13.85 8.83 -10.86
C GLU A 20 13.26 10.10 -11.46
N ALA A 21 12.67 10.02 -12.65
CA ALA A 21 12.02 11.14 -13.31
C ALA A 21 10.63 11.48 -12.71
N VAL A 22 10.10 10.66 -11.80
CA VAL A 22 8.81 10.90 -11.15
C VAL A 22 8.94 12.05 -10.15
N ASP A 23 8.25 13.16 -10.43
CA ASP A 23 7.97 14.19 -9.43
C ASP A 23 6.87 13.67 -8.49
N LEU A 24 7.29 12.99 -7.42
CA LEU A 24 6.39 12.25 -6.54
C LEU A 24 5.28 13.13 -5.97
N GLU A 25 5.63 14.29 -5.45
CA GLU A 25 4.67 15.16 -4.77
C GLU A 25 3.63 15.70 -5.76
N ARG A 26 4.08 16.07 -6.96
CA ARG A 26 3.19 16.51 -8.05
C ARG A 26 2.26 15.41 -8.56
N GLU A 27 2.75 14.17 -8.69
CA GLU A 27 1.92 13.03 -9.12
C GLU A 27 0.87 12.70 -8.05
N LEU A 28 1.24 12.69 -6.77
CA LEU A 28 0.30 12.43 -5.68
C LEU A 28 -0.72 13.55 -5.51
N GLU A 29 -0.34 14.81 -5.70
CA GLU A 29 -1.27 15.93 -5.68
C GLU A 29 -2.33 15.80 -6.81
N GLN A 30 -1.91 15.43 -8.02
CA GLN A 30 -2.85 15.14 -9.11
C GLN A 30 -3.76 13.96 -8.80
N GLY A 31 -3.21 12.88 -8.25
CA GLY A 31 -3.98 11.72 -7.79
C GLY A 31 -4.98 12.09 -6.70
N TRP A 32 -4.60 12.98 -5.78
CA TRP A 32 -5.45 13.49 -4.72
C TRP A 32 -6.64 14.28 -5.27
N HIS A 33 -6.41 15.16 -6.25
CA HIS A 33 -7.51 15.88 -6.91
C HIS A 33 -8.53 14.91 -7.52
N ALA A 34 -8.07 13.91 -8.27
CA ALA A 34 -8.95 12.92 -8.89
C ALA A 34 -9.68 12.06 -7.84
N TYR A 35 -9.01 11.69 -6.75
CA TYR A 35 -9.62 10.99 -5.62
C TYR A 35 -10.70 11.85 -4.95
N ARG A 36 -10.40 13.13 -4.71
CA ARG A 36 -11.29 14.06 -4.02
C ARG A 36 -12.56 14.34 -4.82
N GLU A 37 -12.45 14.48 -6.14
CA GLU A 37 -13.60 14.59 -7.04
C GLU A 37 -14.52 13.38 -6.92
N ARG A 38 -13.97 12.15 -7.04
CA ARG A 38 -14.75 10.91 -6.89
C ARG A 38 -15.41 10.78 -5.51
N GLN A 39 -14.68 11.14 -4.45
CA GLN A 39 -15.21 11.14 -3.08
C GLN A 39 -16.40 12.09 -2.94
N LEU A 40 -16.30 13.32 -3.46
CA LEU A 40 -17.38 14.30 -3.40
C LEU A 40 -18.60 13.86 -4.22
N GLU A 41 -18.39 13.30 -5.40
CA GLU A 41 -19.46 12.72 -6.22
C GLU A 41 -20.20 11.60 -5.49
N ARG A 42 -19.44 10.68 -4.87
CA ARG A 42 -20.01 9.58 -4.05
C ARG A 42 -20.83 10.11 -2.88
N LEU A 43 -20.29 11.06 -2.12
CA LEU A 43 -20.96 11.64 -0.94
C LEU A 43 -22.20 12.47 -1.31
N ALA A 44 -22.25 13.04 -2.53
CA ALA A 44 -23.41 13.77 -3.02
C ALA A 44 -24.49 12.85 -3.63
N ALA A 45 -24.14 11.61 -3.98
CA ALA A 45 -25.09 10.66 -4.55
C ALA A 45 -26.13 10.22 -3.51
N PRO A 46 -27.42 10.12 -3.88
CA PRO A 46 -28.43 9.57 -2.97
C PRO A 46 -28.08 8.11 -2.64
N PRO A 47 -28.35 7.65 -1.41
CA PRO A 47 -28.08 6.27 -1.03
C PRO A 47 -28.83 5.33 -1.98
N THR A 48 -28.10 4.39 -2.59
CA THR A 48 -28.74 3.37 -3.43
C THR A 48 -29.48 2.41 -2.51
N PRO A 49 -30.82 2.28 -2.61
CA PRO A 49 -31.56 1.37 -1.76
C PRO A 49 -31.09 -0.06 -2.03
N LEU A 50 -30.60 -0.74 -0.99
CA LEU A 50 -30.33 -2.17 -1.09
C LEU A 50 -31.65 -2.91 -1.32
N GLN A 51 -31.82 -3.50 -2.50
CA GLN A 51 -32.94 -4.39 -2.79
C GLN A 51 -32.61 -5.77 -2.24
N LEU A 52 -32.92 -5.98 -0.96
CA LEU A 52 -32.69 -7.24 -0.27
C LEU A 52 -34.03 -7.96 -0.04
N PRO A 53 -34.09 -9.30 -0.21
CA PRO A 53 -35.20 -10.08 0.28
C PRO A 53 -35.42 -9.84 1.79
N PRO A 54 -36.66 -9.73 2.29
CA PRO A 54 -36.95 -9.44 3.70
C PRO A 54 -36.24 -10.39 4.67
N GLU A 55 -36.09 -11.66 4.29
CA GLU A 55 -35.41 -12.70 5.05
C GLU A 55 -33.88 -12.52 5.13
N VAL A 56 -33.27 -11.74 4.24
CA VAL A 56 -31.84 -11.40 4.27
C VAL A 56 -31.59 -10.08 4.98
N ALA A 57 -32.53 -9.13 4.86
CA ALA A 57 -32.40 -7.79 5.42
C ALA A 57 -32.21 -7.77 6.95
N GLU A 58 -32.79 -8.73 7.67
CA GLU A 58 -32.61 -8.87 9.14
C GLU A 58 -31.16 -9.24 9.53
N PHE A 59 -30.39 -9.82 8.61
CA PHE A 59 -29.03 -10.28 8.85
C PHE A 59 -27.94 -9.39 8.23
N ILE A 60 -28.33 -8.29 7.58
CA ILE A 60 -27.40 -7.35 6.98
C ILE A 60 -27.22 -6.17 7.93
N GLU A 61 -26.03 -6.04 8.50
CA GLU A 61 -25.65 -4.81 9.20
C GLU A 61 -25.55 -3.67 8.17
N PRO A 62 -26.08 -2.47 8.46
CA PRO A 62 -25.88 -1.30 7.62
C PRO A 62 -24.38 -1.09 7.41
N PHE A 63 -23.93 -1.05 6.15
CA PHE A 63 -22.54 -0.74 5.85
C PHE A 63 -22.23 0.67 6.35
N GLU A 64 -21.14 0.84 7.10
CA GLU A 64 -20.72 2.15 7.58
C GLU A 64 -20.33 3.03 6.39
N ASP A 65 -20.92 4.23 6.30
CA ASP A 65 -20.61 5.18 5.23
C ASP A 65 -19.14 5.60 5.34
N ASP A 66 -18.35 5.31 4.30
CA ASP A 66 -16.95 5.76 4.24
C ASP A 66 -16.90 7.28 3.99
N PRO A 67 -16.44 8.09 4.96
CA PRO A 67 -16.30 9.53 4.75
C PRO A 67 -15.16 9.86 3.78
N GLY A 68 -14.25 8.92 3.50
CA GLY A 68 -13.03 9.13 2.73
C GLY A 68 -11.99 9.98 3.47
N ALA A 69 -10.97 10.45 2.74
CA ALA A 69 -9.92 11.25 3.33
C ALA A 69 -10.47 12.58 3.90
N PRO A 70 -10.05 12.98 5.12
CA PRO A 70 -10.58 14.17 5.80
C PRO A 70 -9.86 15.47 5.41
N PHE A 71 -9.18 15.51 4.27
CA PHE A 71 -8.38 16.66 3.84
C PHE A 71 -9.15 17.52 2.83
N ASP A 72 -9.25 18.82 3.10
CA ASP A 72 -9.90 19.82 2.24
C ASP A 72 -9.00 20.30 1.10
N ARG A 73 -7.69 20.24 1.31
CA ARG A 73 -6.61 20.50 0.35
C ARG A 73 -5.54 19.41 0.41
N TRP A 74 -4.72 19.29 -0.63
CA TRP A 74 -3.57 18.38 -0.61
C TRP A 74 -2.68 18.65 0.62
N PRO A 75 -2.51 17.68 1.55
CA PRO A 75 -1.73 17.89 2.76
C PRO A 75 -0.21 17.73 2.56
N GLY A 76 0.26 17.44 1.35
CA GLY A 76 1.64 17.03 1.09
C GLY A 76 1.88 15.56 1.42
N LEU A 77 3.15 15.15 1.37
CA LEU A 77 3.56 13.84 1.89
C LEU A 77 3.41 13.79 3.41
N ALA A 78 3.04 12.61 3.93
CA ALA A 78 3.02 12.35 5.36
C ALA A 78 4.41 12.63 5.96
N PRO A 79 4.48 13.28 7.12
CA PRO A 79 5.77 13.52 7.77
C PRO A 79 6.43 12.17 8.13
N ALA A 80 7.76 12.18 8.18
CA ALA A 80 8.51 11.03 8.69
C ALA A 80 8.08 10.70 10.13
N SER A 81 8.04 9.41 10.47
CA SER A 81 7.85 8.99 11.85
C SER A 81 9.08 9.36 12.69
N ALA A 82 8.89 9.52 14.00
CA ALA A 82 10.02 9.49 14.91
C ALA A 82 10.77 8.16 14.70
N PRO A 83 12.10 8.17 14.49
CA PRO A 83 12.84 6.97 14.18
C PRO A 83 12.69 5.98 15.33
N ALA A 84 12.16 4.79 15.02
CA ALA A 84 12.23 3.67 15.94
C ALA A 84 13.72 3.36 16.20
N SER A 85 14.06 2.96 17.42
CA SER A 85 15.45 2.70 17.83
C SER A 85 16.10 1.49 17.13
N GLY A 86 15.43 0.87 16.15
CA GLY A 86 15.83 -0.38 15.50
C GLY A 86 16.32 -0.20 14.07
N ASP A 87 17.16 -1.13 13.63
CA ASP A 87 17.62 -1.27 12.24
C ASP A 87 16.44 -1.65 11.32
N PRO A 88 16.17 -0.91 10.22
CA PRO A 88 15.14 -1.28 9.25
C PRO A 88 15.25 -2.71 8.72
N ASP A 89 16.46 -3.25 8.60
CA ASP A 89 16.65 -4.61 8.10
C ASP A 89 16.28 -5.67 9.16
N GLU A 90 16.38 -5.35 10.46
CA GLU A 90 15.84 -6.20 11.53
C GLU A 90 14.32 -6.18 11.54
N ALA A 91 13.71 -4.99 11.38
CA ALA A 91 12.26 -4.87 11.23
C ALA A 91 11.75 -5.70 10.04
N ALA A 92 12.48 -5.69 8.92
CA ALA A 92 12.18 -6.51 7.74
C ALA A 92 12.20 -8.01 8.02
N ARG A 93 13.20 -8.52 8.76
CA ARG A 93 13.26 -9.94 9.16
C ARG A 93 12.10 -10.34 10.06
N SER A 94 11.76 -9.47 11.02
CA SER A 94 10.63 -9.71 11.92
C SER A 94 9.30 -9.72 11.16
N ALA A 95 9.09 -8.75 10.25
CA ALA A 95 7.89 -8.66 9.43
C ALA A 95 7.73 -9.86 8.50
N LEU A 96 8.81 -10.33 7.87
CA LEU A 96 8.80 -11.54 7.04
C LEU A 96 8.43 -12.78 7.87
N THR A 97 8.95 -12.88 9.11
CA THR A 97 8.60 -13.96 10.03
C THR A 97 7.11 -13.94 10.39
N HIS A 98 6.56 -12.76 10.66
CA HIS A 98 5.14 -12.58 10.92
C HIS A 98 4.27 -12.92 9.70
N LEU A 99 4.66 -12.49 8.51
CA LEU A 99 3.98 -12.81 7.25
C LEU A 99 3.93 -14.34 7.04
N ALA A 100 5.06 -15.02 7.24
CA ALA A 100 5.19 -16.46 7.12
C ALA A 100 4.28 -17.23 8.11
N ALA A 101 4.23 -16.77 9.36
CA ALA A 101 3.43 -17.39 10.41
C ALA A 101 1.92 -17.19 10.20
N GLY A 102 1.51 -16.01 9.74
CA GLY A 102 0.10 -15.68 9.49
C GLY A 102 -0.47 -16.37 8.25
N ASN A 103 0.37 -16.68 7.25
CA ASN A 103 -0.06 -17.26 5.98
C ASN A 103 0.85 -18.40 5.54
N PRO A 104 0.81 -19.58 6.18
CA PRO A 104 1.72 -20.68 5.90
C PRO A 104 1.66 -21.17 4.44
N ASN A 105 0.51 -21.01 3.79
CA ASN A 105 0.33 -21.38 2.38
C ASN A 105 0.81 -20.32 1.39
N LEU A 106 0.97 -19.06 1.80
CA LEU A 106 1.41 -17.96 0.94
C LEU A 106 2.85 -18.19 0.44
N LEU A 107 3.67 -18.79 1.29
CA LEU A 107 5.07 -19.11 0.96
C LEU A 107 5.22 -20.41 0.17
N SER A 108 4.15 -21.19 0.02
CA SER A 108 4.18 -22.44 -0.74
C SER A 108 4.46 -22.14 -2.21
N GLY A 109 5.64 -22.54 -2.69
CA GLY A 109 6.08 -22.29 -4.07
C GLY A 109 6.78 -20.95 -4.30
N CYS A 110 6.98 -20.13 -3.25
CA CYS A 110 7.83 -18.96 -3.33
C CYS A 110 9.32 -19.36 -3.36
N HIS A 111 10.13 -18.68 -4.18
CA HIS A 111 11.59 -18.88 -4.22
C HIS A 111 12.33 -17.64 -3.75
N LEU A 112 13.48 -17.83 -3.11
CA LEU A 112 14.36 -16.73 -2.75
C LEU A 112 15.13 -16.25 -3.99
N ALA A 113 14.88 -15.01 -4.39
CA ALA A 113 15.60 -14.31 -5.43
C ALA A 113 16.65 -13.37 -4.82
N LEU A 114 17.82 -13.31 -5.44
CA LEU A 114 18.83 -12.29 -5.18
C LEU A 114 18.72 -11.21 -6.25
N VAL A 115 18.21 -10.05 -5.85
CA VAL A 115 18.00 -8.92 -6.75
C VAL A 115 19.14 -7.92 -6.56
N THR A 116 19.81 -7.57 -7.66
CA THR A 116 20.77 -6.48 -7.68
C THR A 116 20.02 -5.15 -7.72
N ALA A 117 19.84 -4.54 -6.55
CA ALA A 117 19.19 -3.24 -6.42
C ALA A 117 19.94 -2.40 -5.38
N ALA A 118 20.13 -1.11 -5.69
CA ALA A 118 20.75 -0.15 -4.75
C ALA A 118 19.83 0.13 -3.54
N ARG A 119 18.52 0.01 -3.74
CA ARG A 119 17.46 0.20 -2.75
C ARG A 119 16.48 -0.96 -2.80
N SER A 120 15.84 -1.24 -1.67
CA SER A 120 14.78 -2.26 -1.65
C SER A 120 13.54 -1.80 -2.41
N ALA A 121 13.29 -0.49 -2.43
CA ALA A 121 12.20 0.14 -3.17
C ALA A 121 12.21 -0.14 -4.68
N ASP A 122 13.39 -0.45 -5.24
CA ASP A 122 13.57 -0.70 -6.67
C ASP A 122 13.44 -2.18 -7.03
N ILE A 123 13.23 -3.06 -6.04
CA ILE A 123 13.08 -4.50 -6.27
C ILE A 123 11.97 -4.81 -7.27
N PRO A 124 10.73 -4.26 -7.16
CA PRO A 124 9.66 -4.57 -8.10
C PRO A 124 10.07 -4.26 -9.56
N ALA A 125 10.69 -3.10 -9.79
CA ALA A 125 11.25 -2.73 -11.09
C ALA A 125 12.42 -3.61 -11.53
N GLY A 126 13.33 -3.96 -10.62
CA GLY A 126 14.54 -4.74 -10.91
C GLY A 126 14.26 -6.20 -11.29
N ILE A 127 13.20 -6.79 -10.74
CA ILE A 127 12.72 -8.12 -11.15
C ILE A 127 11.73 -8.05 -12.31
N GLY A 128 11.39 -6.83 -12.76
CA GLY A 128 10.40 -6.54 -13.80
C GLY A 128 8.96 -6.91 -13.44
N TRP A 129 8.62 -7.03 -12.15
CA TRP A 129 7.31 -7.50 -11.70
C TRP A 129 6.12 -6.93 -12.50
N ALA A 130 5.28 -7.82 -13.02
CA ALA A 130 4.17 -7.50 -13.91
C ALA A 130 2.83 -7.56 -13.17
N ALA A 131 2.24 -6.39 -12.95
CA ALA A 131 0.90 -6.16 -12.42
C ALA A 131 0.38 -4.82 -12.99
N ASP A 132 -0.90 -4.49 -12.86
CA ASP A 132 -1.42 -3.17 -13.29
C ASP A 132 -0.95 -2.01 -12.38
N ALA A 133 -0.06 -2.28 -11.44
CA ALA A 133 0.55 -1.28 -10.59
C ALA A 133 1.27 -0.19 -11.42
N PRO A 134 1.13 1.10 -11.06
CA PRO A 134 1.87 2.19 -11.69
C PRO A 134 3.34 2.17 -11.27
N LEU A 135 4.12 1.24 -11.83
CA LEU A 135 5.43 0.82 -11.33
C LEU A 135 6.45 1.96 -11.10
N PRO A 136 6.59 2.98 -11.99
CA PRO A 136 7.47 4.12 -11.71
C PRO A 136 7.05 4.92 -10.46
N LEU A 137 5.75 5.20 -10.32
CA LEU A 137 5.20 5.90 -9.17
C LEU A 137 5.35 5.07 -7.90
N LEU A 138 5.07 3.77 -7.97
CA LEU A 138 5.24 2.84 -6.85
C LEU A 138 6.68 2.80 -6.36
N CYS A 139 7.67 2.70 -7.26
CA CYS A 139 9.09 2.74 -6.86
C CYS A 139 9.45 4.08 -6.21
N SER A 140 8.94 5.19 -6.73
CA SER A 140 9.16 6.53 -6.14
C SER A 140 8.53 6.66 -4.73
N LEU A 141 7.29 6.20 -4.55
CA LEU A 141 6.61 6.09 -3.25
C LEU A 141 7.42 5.22 -2.27
N LEU A 142 7.82 4.03 -2.71
CA LEU A 142 8.62 3.10 -1.89
C LEU A 142 9.93 3.75 -1.45
N ARG A 143 10.65 4.46 -2.33
CA ARG A 143 11.87 5.21 -1.96
C ARG A 143 11.60 6.27 -0.89
N SER A 144 10.50 7.02 -1.05
CA SER A 144 10.06 7.99 -0.05
C SER A 144 9.73 7.33 1.29
N TRP A 145 9.09 6.16 1.29
CA TRP A 145 8.83 5.39 2.50
C TRP A 145 10.08 4.75 3.11
N GLU A 146 11.07 4.34 2.31
CA GLU A 146 12.37 3.91 2.81
C GLU A 146 13.00 5.02 3.64
N ASP A 147 13.03 6.24 3.10
CA ASP A 147 13.67 7.38 3.73
C ASP A 147 12.87 7.89 4.97
N ARG A 148 11.53 7.87 4.93
CA ARG A 148 10.66 8.40 6.00
C ARG A 148 10.29 7.41 7.10
N PHE A 149 10.15 6.12 6.76
CA PHE A 149 9.60 5.11 7.66
C PHE A 149 10.52 3.90 7.83
N GLY A 150 11.67 3.86 7.14
CA GLY A 150 12.53 2.69 7.09
C GLY A 150 11.81 1.52 6.42
N ALA A 151 11.01 1.78 5.40
CA ALA A 151 10.30 0.74 4.67
C ALA A 151 11.28 -0.20 3.96
N ARG A 152 10.92 -1.48 3.80
CA ARG A 152 11.64 -2.43 2.95
C ARG A 152 10.67 -3.33 2.18
N VAL A 153 10.90 -3.52 0.89
CA VAL A 153 10.20 -4.57 0.13
C VAL A 153 10.76 -5.93 0.56
N ILE A 154 9.89 -6.79 1.10
CA ILE A 154 10.29 -8.09 1.65
C ILE A 154 9.80 -9.28 0.82
N ALA A 155 8.71 -9.11 0.07
CA ALA A 155 8.18 -10.15 -0.81
C ALA A 155 7.36 -9.54 -1.95
N VAL A 156 7.41 -10.19 -3.11
CA VAL A 156 6.54 -9.91 -4.26
C VAL A 156 5.93 -11.23 -4.70
N ILE A 157 4.64 -11.43 -4.42
CA ILE A 157 3.95 -12.71 -4.54
C ILE A 157 2.72 -12.52 -5.44
N GLY A 158 2.75 -13.14 -6.61
CA GLY A 158 1.75 -12.88 -7.65
C GLY A 158 1.71 -11.40 -7.99
N ALA A 159 0.54 -10.78 -7.86
CA ALA A 159 0.35 -9.35 -8.07
C ALA A 159 0.28 -8.55 -6.74
N THR A 160 0.91 -9.05 -5.68
CA THR A 160 1.00 -8.38 -4.37
C THR A 160 2.45 -8.03 -4.01
N VAL A 161 2.65 -6.81 -3.50
CA VAL A 161 3.91 -6.36 -2.87
C VAL A 161 3.72 -6.27 -1.36
N HIS A 162 4.62 -6.91 -0.61
CA HIS A 162 4.68 -6.81 0.85
C HIS A 162 5.85 -5.94 1.28
N VAL A 163 5.57 -4.99 2.17
CA VAL A 163 6.50 -3.97 2.63
C VAL A 163 6.57 -4.01 4.15
N SER A 164 7.76 -4.25 4.70
CA SER A 164 7.98 -4.04 6.14
C SER A 164 8.22 -2.58 6.43
N VAL A 165 7.83 -2.10 7.61
CA VAL A 165 7.98 -0.71 8.03
C VAL A 165 8.60 -0.62 9.42
N ALA A 166 9.77 -0.01 9.53
CA ALA A 166 10.49 0.09 10.80
C ALA A 166 9.85 1.10 11.77
N SER A 167 9.34 2.21 11.23
CA SER A 167 8.75 3.30 12.00
C SER A 167 7.31 3.58 11.51
N PRO A 168 6.34 2.72 11.86
CA PRO A 168 4.94 2.91 11.47
C PRO A 168 4.32 4.13 12.16
N PRO A 169 3.20 4.67 11.64
CA PRO A 169 2.49 5.76 12.31
C PRO A 169 2.04 5.33 13.72
N ARG A 170 2.13 6.24 14.68
CA ARG A 170 1.79 6.00 16.10
C ARG A 170 0.56 6.77 16.57
N THR A 171 0.09 7.73 15.76
CA THR A 171 -1.07 8.56 16.07
C THR A 171 -2.10 8.44 14.97
N HIS A 172 -3.36 8.67 15.32
CA HIS A 172 -4.46 8.62 14.36
C HIS A 172 -4.30 9.65 13.24
N GLU A 173 -3.92 10.88 13.56
CA GLU A 173 -3.67 11.93 12.56
C GLU A 173 -2.58 11.55 11.57
N HIS A 174 -1.48 10.97 12.06
CA HIS A 174 -0.39 10.52 11.20
C HIS A 174 -0.83 9.34 10.33
N ALA A 175 -1.58 8.40 10.90
CA ALA A 175 -2.10 7.27 10.16
C ALA A 175 -3.07 7.69 9.06
N LEU A 176 -3.98 8.64 9.33
CA LEU A 176 -4.87 9.23 8.32
C LEU A 176 -4.07 9.83 7.15
N HIS A 177 -2.92 10.46 7.42
CA HIS A 177 -2.07 11.01 6.37
C HIS A 177 -1.38 9.90 5.55
N VAL A 178 -0.82 8.89 6.20
CA VAL A 178 -0.20 7.73 5.53
C VAL A 178 -1.22 6.96 4.69
N THR A 179 -2.45 6.78 5.19
CA THR A 179 -3.55 6.17 4.44
C THR A 179 -3.82 6.88 3.12
N LEU A 180 -3.67 8.21 3.06
CA LEU A 180 -3.86 8.93 1.81
C LEU A 180 -2.88 8.46 0.75
N GLU A 181 -1.60 8.32 1.12
CA GLU A 181 -0.58 7.81 0.20
C GLU A 181 -0.88 6.36 -0.22
N HIS A 182 -1.37 5.51 0.68
CA HIS A 182 -1.78 4.14 0.35
C HIS A 182 -2.93 4.13 -0.66
N VAL A 183 -3.96 4.95 -0.48
CA VAL A 183 -5.07 5.09 -1.43
C VAL A 183 -4.57 5.53 -2.81
N LEU A 184 -3.58 6.43 -2.84
CA LEU A 184 -3.00 6.95 -4.07
C LEU A 184 -2.05 5.96 -4.77
N THR A 185 -1.69 4.83 -4.15
CA THR A 185 -1.04 3.71 -4.85
C THR A 185 -1.96 3.01 -5.86
N THR A 186 -3.28 3.26 -5.75
CA THR A 186 -4.35 2.59 -6.49
C THR A 186 -4.44 1.07 -6.27
N ALA A 187 -3.85 0.55 -5.20
CA ALA A 187 -3.93 -0.87 -4.87
C ALA A 187 -5.37 -1.31 -4.55
N ASP A 188 -5.80 -2.40 -5.15
CA ASP A 188 -7.19 -2.87 -5.13
C ASP A 188 -7.65 -3.33 -3.74
N ASN A 189 -6.74 -3.88 -2.93
CA ASN A 189 -7.03 -4.19 -1.53
C ASN A 189 -7.17 -2.95 -0.63
N VAL A 190 -6.85 -1.76 -1.15
CA VAL A 190 -7.06 -0.48 -0.46
C VAL A 190 -8.30 0.23 -1.00
N ILE A 191 -8.54 0.17 -2.31
CA ILE A 191 -9.59 0.96 -2.97
C ILE A 191 -10.85 0.19 -3.40
N LYS A 192 -10.84 -1.16 -3.40
CA LYS A 192 -11.93 -1.98 -3.98
C LYS A 192 -12.54 -3.06 -3.07
N ASP A 193 -11.79 -3.79 -2.22
CA ASP A 193 -12.30 -5.10 -1.70
C ASP A 193 -12.14 -5.38 -0.20
N PRO A 194 -13.28 -5.60 0.51
CA PRO A 194 -14.30 -4.56 0.64
C PRO A 194 -13.61 -3.28 1.14
N PRO A 195 -14.04 -2.08 0.70
CA PRO A 195 -13.39 -0.87 1.15
C PRO A 195 -13.57 -0.77 2.67
N THR A 196 -12.50 -1.05 3.40
CA THR A 196 -12.42 -0.72 4.82
C THR A 196 -12.58 0.79 4.88
N PRO A 197 -13.56 1.34 5.64
CA PRO A 197 -13.75 2.78 5.72
C PRO A 197 -12.42 3.49 6.00
N TYR A 198 -12.20 4.65 5.39
CA TYR A 198 -10.93 5.35 5.47
C TYR A 198 -10.39 5.49 6.91
N PRO A 199 -11.21 5.86 7.92
CA PRO A 199 -10.75 5.97 9.31
C PRO A 199 -10.34 4.63 9.92
N ASP A 200 -11.01 3.54 9.55
CA ASP A 200 -10.73 2.20 10.07
C ASP A 200 -9.45 1.64 9.44
N TYR A 201 -9.26 1.87 8.14
CA TYR A 201 -8.01 1.52 7.47
C TYR A 201 -6.84 2.29 8.09
N ALA A 202 -7.00 3.59 8.35
CA ALA A 202 -6.01 4.39 9.06
C ALA A 202 -5.72 3.84 10.47
N ALA A 203 -6.74 3.47 11.24
CA ALA A 203 -6.56 2.85 12.54
C ALA A 203 -5.74 1.54 12.45
N SER A 204 -5.95 0.74 11.40
CA SER A 204 -5.19 -0.50 11.17
C SER A 204 -3.69 -0.29 10.87
N LEU A 205 -3.30 0.91 10.42
CA LEU A 205 -1.90 1.24 10.15
C LEU A 205 -1.10 1.58 11.42
N ILE A 206 -1.79 1.93 12.52
CA ILE A 206 -1.13 2.29 13.78
C ILE A 206 -0.35 1.08 14.29
N ASP A 207 0.94 1.28 14.57
CA ASP A 207 1.87 0.25 15.02
C ASP A 207 2.05 -0.93 14.04
N SER A 208 1.47 -0.86 12.84
CA SER A 208 1.55 -1.93 11.84
C SER A 208 2.87 -1.87 11.07
N ASN A 209 3.76 -2.82 11.37
CA ASN A 209 5.07 -2.95 10.72
C ASN A 209 5.03 -3.68 9.37
N LEU A 210 3.85 -4.04 8.84
CA LEU A 210 3.70 -4.78 7.60
C LEU A 210 2.54 -4.22 6.79
N TRP A 211 2.85 -3.72 5.59
CA TRP A 211 1.88 -3.26 4.61
C TRP A 211 1.87 -4.20 3.42
N SER A 212 0.69 -4.36 2.79
CA SER A 212 0.51 -5.20 1.62
C SER A 212 -0.34 -4.47 0.60
N PHE A 213 0.04 -4.54 -0.66
CA PHE A 213 -0.62 -3.87 -1.77
C PHE A 213 -0.79 -4.84 -2.93
N TRP A 214 -2.01 -4.98 -3.43
CA TRP A 214 -2.38 -5.87 -4.53
C TRP A 214 -2.99 -5.09 -5.68
N TRP A 215 -2.70 -5.49 -6.92
CA TRP A 215 -3.29 -4.99 -8.16
C TRP A 215 -3.64 -6.18 -9.04
N ASP A 216 -4.73 -6.13 -9.80
CA ASP A 216 -5.04 -7.15 -10.83
C ASP A 216 -4.41 -6.87 -12.20
#